data_AF-A0A6L2M6Q2-F1
#
_entry.id   AF-A0A6L2M6Q2-F1
#
_cell.length_a   1.000
_cell.length_b   1.000
_cell.length_c   1.000
_cell.angle_alpha   90.00
_cell.angle_beta   90.00
_cell.angle_gamma   90.00
#
_symmetry.space_group_name_H-M   'P 1'
#
loop_
_entity.id
_entity.type
_entity.pdbx_description
1 polymer ?
#
loop_
_entity_poly.entity_id
_entity_poly.type
_entity_poly.pdbx_seq_one_letter_code
_entity_poly.pdbx_strand_id
1 'polypeptide(L)'
;MLAPGNYVQWKSRIKRYIDTKPNRELIHYCLENPPYELGWKDKRVLDSDGNLTTTTERVFETYKNVTQDIRDQLNAEVEAV
;
A
#
# COMPACT_ATOMS: atom_id res chain seq x y z
N MET A 1 -5.22 22.55 0.70
CA MET A 1 -5.23 21.72 1.92
C MET A 1 -6.68 21.47 2.32
N LEU A 2 -7.09 20.22 2.53
CA LEU A 2 -8.44 19.91 3.01
C LEU A 2 -8.58 20.46 4.44
N ALA A 3 -9.68 21.17 4.72
CA ALA A 3 -9.98 21.61 6.08
C ALA A 3 -10.14 20.36 6.98
N PRO A 4 -9.49 20.30 8.17
CA PRO A 4 -9.46 19.10 9.00
C PRO A 4 -10.85 18.56 9.38
N GLY A 5 -11.88 19.42 9.43
CA GLY A 5 -13.27 19.03 9.72
C GLY A 5 -13.97 18.23 8.61
N ASN A 6 -13.44 18.22 7.39
CA ASN A 6 -14.11 17.58 6.24
C ASN A 6 -13.66 16.13 6.01
N TYR A 7 -12.75 15.60 6.82
CA TYR A 7 -12.23 14.24 6.63
C TYR A 7 -13.34 13.17 6.65
N VAL A 8 -14.29 13.27 7.59
CA VAL A 8 -15.42 12.33 7.69
C VAL A 8 -16.31 12.39 6.45
N GLN A 9 -16.67 13.60 6.01
CA GLN A 9 -17.49 13.80 4.82
C GLN A 9 -16.79 13.30 3.55
N TRP A 10 -15.50 13.58 3.42
CA TRP A 10 -14.70 13.16 2.28
C TRP A 10 -14.57 11.62 2.23
N LYS A 11 -14.32 10.99 3.39
CA LYS A 11 -14.30 9.53 3.52
C LYS A 11 -15.62 8.90 3.09
N SER A 12 -16.77 9.47 3.50
CA SER A 12 -18.10 9.00 3.06
C SER A 12 -18.33 9.18 1.56
N ARG A 13 -17.87 10.29 0.96
CA ARG A 13 -18.00 10.54 -0.49
C ARG A 13 -17.20 9.53 -1.31
N ILE A 14 -15.98 9.21 -0.88
CA ILE A 14 -15.14 8.21 -1.56
C ILE A 14 -15.76 6.82 -1.49
N LYS A 15 -16.25 6.40 -0.31
CA LYS A 15 -16.93 5.11 -0.18
C LYS A 15 -18.09 4.98 -1.18
N ARG A 16 -18.98 5.98 -1.21
CA ARG A 16 -20.10 6.00 -2.17
C ARG A 16 -19.64 5.99 -3.62
N TYR A 17 -18.58 6.72 -3.95
CA TYR A 17 -18.02 6.72 -5.30
C TYR A 17 -17.55 5.32 -5.72
N ILE A 18 -16.82 4.63 -4.84
CA ILE A 18 -16.33 3.26 -5.07
C ILE A 18 -17.50 2.31 -5.27
N ASP A 19 -18.54 2.40 -4.43
CA ASP A 19 -19.71 1.50 -4.51
C ASP A 19 -20.46 1.58 -5.85
N THR A 20 -20.36 2.72 -6.56
CA THR A 20 -20.96 2.90 -7.89
C THR A 20 -20.13 2.40 -9.06
N LYS A 21 -18.89 1.93 -8.84
CA LYS A 21 -18.01 1.47 -9.94
C LYS A 21 -18.21 0.00 -10.28
N PRO A 22 -18.01 -0.39 -11.56
CA PRO A 22 -18.08 -1.79 -11.97
C PRO A 22 -17.00 -2.65 -11.30
N ASN A 23 -15.83 -2.08 -11.00
CA ASN A 23 -14.73 -2.74 -10.29
C ASN A 23 -14.77 -2.50 -8.77
N ARG A 24 -15.94 -2.22 -8.18
CA ARG A 24 -16.08 -1.94 -6.73
C ARG A 24 -15.49 -3.04 -5.84
N GLU A 25 -15.65 -4.30 -6.23
CA GLU A 25 -15.20 -5.47 -5.45
C GLU A 25 -13.68 -5.52 -5.40
N LEU A 26 -13.03 -5.31 -6.54
CA LEU A 26 -11.57 -5.20 -6.63
C LEU A 26 -11.04 -4.02 -5.80
N ILE A 27 -11.69 -2.86 -5.88
CA ILE A 27 -11.27 -1.69 -5.11
C ILE A 27 -11.39 -1.96 -3.59
N HIS A 28 -12.49 -2.59 -3.14
CA HIS A 28 -12.63 -2.98 -1.74
C HIS A 28 -11.57 -4.00 -1.31
N TYR A 29 -11.30 -5.00 -2.16
CA TYR A 29 -10.24 -5.99 -1.92
C TYR A 29 -8.86 -5.33 -1.75
N CYS A 30 -8.48 -4.39 -2.63
CA CYS A 30 -7.21 -3.68 -2.52
C CYS A 30 -7.13 -2.74 -1.30
N LEU A 31 -8.27 -2.26 -0.77
CA LEU A 31 -8.30 -1.45 0.44
C LEU A 31 -8.15 -2.29 1.71
N GLU A 32 -8.69 -3.50 1.72
CA GLU A 32 -8.61 -4.44 2.85
C GLU A 32 -7.29 -5.22 2.85
N ASN A 33 -6.79 -5.56 1.66
CA ASN A 33 -5.54 -6.27 1.43
C ASN A 33 -4.63 -5.40 0.56
N PRO A 34 -4.02 -4.35 1.12
CA PRO A 34 -3.15 -3.47 0.34
C PRO A 34 -1.96 -4.28 -0.18
N PRO A 35 -1.65 -4.20 -1.49
CA PRO A 35 -0.52 -4.91 -2.10
C PRO A 35 0.84 -4.33 -1.69
N TYR A 36 0.84 -3.24 -0.91
CA TYR A 36 2.04 -2.53 -0.48
C TYR A 36 2.18 -2.60 1.04
N GLU A 37 3.33 -3.06 1.52
CA GLU A 37 3.68 -2.92 2.92
C GLU A 37 3.93 -1.44 3.25
N LEU A 38 3.12 -0.92 4.17
CA LEU A 38 3.31 0.38 4.79
C LEU A 38 3.59 0.17 6.26
N GLY A 39 4.86 0.29 6.68
CA GLY A 39 5.19 -0.04 8.06
C GLY A 39 6.65 0.12 8.43
N TRP A 40 7.00 -0.54 9.53
CA TRP A 40 8.36 -0.62 10.04
C TRP A 40 8.87 -2.02 9.79
N LYS A 41 10.06 -2.14 9.21
CA LYS A 41 10.70 -3.43 8.96
C LYS A 41 12.10 -3.41 9.53
N ASP A 42 12.40 -4.45 10.30
CA ASP A 42 13.72 -4.64 10.86
C ASP A 42 14.65 -5.19 9.77
N LYS A 43 15.75 -4.47 9.54
CA LYS A 43 16.85 -4.93 8.70
C LYS A 43 18.08 -5.11 9.56
N ARG A 44 18.80 -6.22 9.35
CA ARG A 44 20.13 -6.40 9.92
C ARG A 44 21.14 -5.68 9.04
N VAL A 45 21.83 -4.71 9.62
CA VAL A 45 22.89 -3.94 8.96
C VAL A 45 24.18 -4.23 9.72
N LEU A 46 25.27 -4.45 8.98
CA LEU A 46 26.60 -4.57 9.56
C LEU A 46 27.09 -3.16 9.89
N ASP A 47 27.53 -2.93 11.12
CA ASP A 47 28.22 -1.69 11.47
C ASP A 47 29.69 -1.71 10.98
N SER A 48 30.40 -0.59 11.15
CA SER A 48 31.82 -0.46 10.77
C SER A 48 32.74 -1.39 11.57
N ASP A 49 32.27 -1.89 12.71
CA ASP A 49 33.02 -2.75 13.62
C ASP A 49 32.71 -4.25 13.39
N GLY A 50 31.84 -4.56 12.43
CA GLY A 50 31.47 -5.91 12.04
C GLY A 50 30.31 -6.52 12.84
N ASN A 51 29.68 -5.77 13.75
CA ASN A 51 28.55 -6.25 14.52
C ASN A 51 27.24 -6.10 13.74
N LEU A 52 26.37 -7.10 13.90
CA LEU A 52 25.03 -7.09 13.31
C LEU A 52 24.09 -6.25 14.17
N THR A 53 23.79 -5.04 13.72
CA THR A 53 22.83 -4.16 14.36
C THR A 53 21.48 -4.25 13.66
N THR A 54 20.41 -4.47 14.43
CA THR A 54 19.05 -4.40 13.89
C THR A 54 18.64 -2.94 13.80
N THR A 55 18.43 -2.46 12.57
CA THR A 55 17.89 -1.13 12.32
C THR A 55 16.45 -1.26 11.84
N THR A 56 15.52 -0.60 12.54
CA THR A 56 14.13 -0.51 12.12
C THR A 56 14.01 0.62 11.09
N GLU A 57 13.75 0.26 9.84
CA GLU A 57 13.58 1.22 8.75
C GLU A 57 12.10 1.34 8.40
N ARG A 58 11.65 2.57 8.10
CA ARG A 58 10.29 2.78 7.63
C ARG A 58 10.20 2.34 6.17
N VAL A 59 9.41 1.31 5.91
CA VAL A 59 9.17 0.77 4.58
C VAL A 59 7.94 1.44 3.98
N PHE A 60 8.15 2.05 2.82
CA PHE A 60 7.11 2.52 1.93
C PHE A 60 7.27 1.78 0.61
N GLU A 61 6.56 0.67 0.46
CA GLU A 61 6.51 0.01 -0.82
C GLU A 61 5.74 0.87 -1.81
N THR A 62 6.32 1.01 -3.00
CA THR A 62 5.69 1.67 -4.13
C THR A 62 5.73 0.69 -5.29
N TYR A 63 4.89 0.92 -6.32
CA TYR A 63 4.93 0.11 -7.54
C TYR A 63 6.33 -0.05 -8.14
N LYS A 64 7.25 0.93 -7.93
CA LYS A 64 8.63 0.86 -8.43
C LYS A 64 9.62 0.10 -7.54
N ASN A 65 9.28 -0.12 -6.26
CA ASN A 65 10.17 -0.75 -5.28
C ASN A 65 9.70 -2.15 -4.85
N VAL A 66 8.45 -2.48 -5.15
CA VAL A 66 7.88 -3.81 -4.91
C VAL A 66 8.52 -4.87 -5.83
N THR A 67 8.54 -6.12 -5.38
CA THR A 67 9.01 -7.30 -6.15
C THR A 67 8.24 -7.49 -7.45
N GLN A 68 8.89 -8.13 -8.42
CA GLN A 68 8.31 -8.35 -9.75
C GLN A 68 7.05 -9.22 -9.71
N ASP A 69 7.01 -10.23 -8.84
CA ASP A 69 5.86 -11.12 -8.63
C ASP A 69 4.56 -10.36 -8.30
N ILE A 70 4.62 -9.41 -7.35
CA ILE A 70 3.47 -8.58 -6.98
C ILE A 70 3.05 -7.65 -8.12
N ARG A 71 4.00 -7.17 -8.95
CA ARG A 71 3.65 -6.37 -10.14
C ARG A 71 2.92 -7.20 -11.17
N ASP A 72 3.42 -8.41 -11.42
CA ASP A 72 2.85 -9.31 -12.41
C ASP A 72 1.44 -9.75 -11.98
N GLN A 73 1.24 -10.02 -10.68
CA GLN A 73 -0.09 -10.24 -10.09
C GLN A 73 -1.02 -9.06 -10.32
N LEU A 74 -0.59 -7.84 -9.97
CA LEU A 74 -1.40 -6.62 -10.16
C LEU A 74 -1.76 -6.38 -11.63
N ASN A 75 -0.82 -6.62 -12.55
CA ASN A 75 -1.06 -6.43 -13.98
C ASN A 75 -2.01 -7.49 -14.56
N ALA A 76 -1.92 -8.74 -14.10
CA ALA A 76 -2.82 -9.81 -14.51
C ALA A 76 -4.27 -9.57 -14.05
N GLU A 77 -4.46 -9.04 -12.83
CA GLU A 77 -5.80 -8.65 -12.35
C GLU A 77 -6.39 -7.47 -13.14
N VAL A 78 -5.55 -6.55 -13.64
CA VAL A 78 -5.99 -5.44 -14.49
C VAL A 78 -6.42 -5.91 -15.87
N GLU A 79 -5.73 -6.88 -16.47
CA GLU A 79 -6.09 -7.42 -17.80
C GLU A 79 -7.33 -8.33 -17.78
N ALA A 80 -7.71 -8.86 -16.62
CA ALA A 80 -8.89 -9.72 -16.45
C ALA A 80 -10.23 -8.96 -16.31
N VAL A 81 -10.21 -7.61 -16.29
CA VAL A 81 -11.38 -6.72 -16.10
C VAL A 81 -11.86 -6.09 -17.41
#